data_AF-A0A935ACW8-F1
#
_entry.id   AF-A0A935ACW8-F1
#
_cell.length_a   1.000
_cell.length_b   1.000
_cell.length_c   1.000
_cell.angle_alpha   90.00
_cell.angle_beta   90.00
_cell.angle_gamma   90.00
#
_symmetry.space_group_name_H-M   'P 1'
#
loop_
_entity.id
_entity.type
_entity.pdbx_description
1 polymer ?
#
loop_
_entity_poly.entity_id
_entity_poly.type
_entity_poly.pdbx_seq_one_letter_code
_entity_poly.pdbx_strand_id
1 'polypeptide(L)'
;MLRGNLELWLALVTCTLIAAGYGLFAFWTREIPAAGELFGHTLGIIGFVLMLMTETLYSLRKRSRGTALGRMSTWLKFHIYMGLVGPFMVLLHTSWKFNGLAGATSLLTIIIVLSGFVGRYVFTRIPRTLDGLEIEGTLSQEALNRARQIMSLWHAVHIPIGVALFISAFAHLGGALYYATFLK
;
A
#
# COMPACT_ATOMS: atom_id res chain seq x y z
N MET A 1 -16.86 -9.99 -0.93
CA MET A 1 -15.80 -10.34 0.05
C MET A 1 -14.55 -10.77 -0.70
N LEU A 2 -13.37 -10.45 -0.19
CA LEU A 2 -12.08 -10.98 -0.64
C LEU A 2 -12.00 -12.50 -0.36
N ARG A 3 -12.70 -13.32 -1.15
CA ARG A 3 -12.54 -14.79 -1.10
C ARG A 3 -11.45 -15.29 -2.04
N GLY A 4 -11.09 -14.47 -3.04
CA GLY A 4 -9.98 -14.78 -3.96
C GLY A 4 -8.71 -14.03 -3.57
N ASN A 5 -7.57 -14.59 -3.95
CA ASN A 5 -6.25 -13.97 -3.82
C ASN A 5 -5.82 -13.27 -5.13
N LEU A 6 -6.78 -12.94 -6.00
CA LEU A 6 -6.49 -12.40 -7.34
C LEU A 6 -5.69 -11.11 -7.25
N GLU A 7 -6.06 -10.19 -6.35
CA GLU A 7 -5.33 -8.94 -6.15
C GLU A 7 -3.88 -9.15 -5.73
N LEU A 8 -3.58 -10.21 -4.96
CA LEU A 8 -2.23 -10.56 -4.56
C LEU A 8 -1.44 -11.18 -5.72
N TRP A 9 -2.07 -12.07 -6.49
CA TRP A 9 -1.45 -12.64 -7.69
C TRP A 9 -1.15 -11.58 -8.74
N LEU A 10 -2.10 -10.66 -8.98
CA LEU A 10 -1.89 -9.53 -9.87
C LEU A 10 -0.76 -8.63 -9.37
N ALA A 11 -0.76 -8.27 -8.07
CA ALA A 11 0.31 -7.46 -7.50
C ALA A 11 1.68 -8.17 -7.63
N LEU A 12 1.74 -9.47 -7.36
CA LEU A 12 2.96 -10.27 -7.49
C LEU A 12 3.46 -10.26 -8.93
N VAL A 13 2.61 -10.59 -9.91
CA VAL A 13 2.97 -10.59 -11.33
C VAL A 13 3.44 -9.20 -11.76
N THR A 14 2.71 -8.13 -11.40
CA THR A 14 3.09 -6.76 -11.72
C THR A 14 4.45 -6.40 -11.10
N CYS A 15 4.67 -6.70 -9.82
CA CYS A 15 5.94 -6.44 -9.15
C CYS A 15 7.08 -7.24 -9.77
N THR A 16 6.86 -8.50 -10.15
CA THR A 16 7.86 -9.33 -10.85
C THR A 16 8.20 -8.75 -12.23
N LEU A 17 7.21 -8.28 -12.99
CA LEU A 17 7.45 -7.62 -14.28
C LEU A 17 8.22 -6.31 -14.13
N ILE A 18 7.88 -5.49 -13.13
CA ILE A 18 8.61 -4.26 -12.82
C ILE A 18 10.04 -4.59 -12.38
N ALA A 19 10.23 -5.61 -11.53
CA ALA A 19 11.55 -6.07 -11.09
C ALA A 19 12.39 -6.57 -12.27
N ALA A 20 11.79 -7.34 -13.18
CA ALA A 20 12.45 -7.82 -14.39
C ALA A 20 12.85 -6.66 -15.31
N GLY A 21 11.97 -5.66 -15.50
CA GLY A 21 12.28 -4.45 -16.27
C GLY A 21 13.41 -3.63 -15.63
N TYR A 22 13.38 -3.45 -14.31
CA TYR A 22 14.45 -2.80 -13.56
C TYR A 22 15.78 -3.56 -13.68
N GLY A 23 15.74 -4.89 -13.53
CA GLY A 23 16.91 -5.74 -13.64
C GLY A 23 17.49 -5.79 -15.05
N LEU A 24 16.64 -5.81 -16.08
CA LEU A 24 17.06 -5.73 -17.48
C LEU A 24 17.72 -4.38 -17.79
N PHE A 25 17.14 -3.28 -17.30
CA PHE A 25 17.76 -1.96 -17.41
C PHE A 25 19.15 -1.97 -16.78
N ALA A 26 19.25 -2.40 -15.51
CA ALA A 26 20.52 -2.44 -14.79
C ALA A 26 21.56 -3.37 -15.43
N PHE A 27 21.13 -4.48 -16.01
CA PHE A 27 22.00 -5.40 -16.74
C PHE A 27 22.54 -4.76 -18.04
N TRP A 28 21.69 -4.05 -18.77
CA TRP A 28 22.04 -3.45 -20.06
C TRP A 28 22.91 -2.20 -19.90
N THR A 29 22.59 -1.32 -18.96
CA THR A 29 23.35 -0.10 -18.69
C THR A 29 24.56 -0.35 -17.79
N ARG A 30 24.60 -1.49 -17.08
CA ARG A 30 25.58 -1.80 -16.01
C ARG A 30 25.56 -0.79 -14.86
N GLU A 31 24.45 -0.06 -14.71
CA GLU A 31 24.28 0.98 -13.70
C GLU A 31 22.96 0.78 -12.95
N ILE A 32 22.94 1.14 -11.67
CA ILE A 32 21.71 1.16 -10.89
C ILE A 32 21.01 2.49 -11.18
N PRO A 33 19.80 2.50 -11.77
CA PRO A 33 19.14 3.74 -12.17
C PRO A 33 18.99 4.68 -10.97
N ALA A 34 19.51 5.90 -11.11
CA ALA A 34 19.52 6.86 -10.03
C ALA A 34 18.12 7.48 -9.84
N ALA A 35 17.77 7.81 -8.60
CA ALA A 35 16.52 8.48 -8.25
C ALA A 35 16.23 9.76 -9.07
N GLY A 36 17.29 10.50 -9.44
CA GLY A 36 17.20 11.73 -10.23
C GLY A 36 17.21 11.55 -11.76
N GLU A 37 17.50 10.34 -12.25
CA GLU A 37 17.47 10.03 -13.69
C GLU A 37 16.05 9.70 -14.14
N LEU A 38 15.78 9.84 -15.43
CA LEU A 38 14.44 9.67 -16.00
C LEU A 38 13.76 8.36 -15.56
N PHE A 39 14.47 7.24 -15.62
CA PHE A 39 13.92 5.94 -15.26
C PHE A 39 13.60 5.83 -13.76
N GLY A 40 14.56 6.14 -12.88
CA GLY A 40 14.35 6.12 -11.44
C GLY A 40 13.28 7.13 -11.00
N HIS A 41 13.28 8.33 -11.57
CA HIS A 41 12.30 9.37 -11.25
C HIS A 41 10.88 8.97 -11.65
N THR A 42 10.70 8.33 -12.81
CA THR A 42 9.40 7.82 -13.27
C THR A 42 8.84 6.74 -12.32
N LEU A 43 9.71 5.87 -11.80
CA LEU A 43 9.30 4.89 -10.77
C LEU A 43 8.80 5.59 -9.50
N GLY A 44 9.50 6.65 -9.06
CA GLY A 44 9.10 7.45 -7.90
C GLY A 44 7.74 8.12 -8.09
N ILE A 45 7.52 8.78 -9.24
CA ILE A 45 6.25 9.46 -9.55
C ILE A 45 5.09 8.48 -9.61
N ILE A 46 5.20 7.44 -10.43
CA ILE A 46 4.11 6.46 -10.59
C ILE A 46 3.84 5.73 -9.27
N GLY A 47 4.90 5.33 -8.57
CA GLY A 47 4.80 4.68 -7.26
C GLY A 47 4.08 5.57 -6.23
N PHE A 48 4.46 6.84 -6.13
CA PHE A 48 3.83 7.81 -5.24
C PHE A 48 2.37 8.07 -5.60
N VAL A 49 2.03 8.19 -6.88
CA VAL A 49 0.63 8.34 -7.34
C VAL A 49 -0.20 7.13 -6.94
N LEU A 50 0.30 5.91 -7.12
CA LEU A 50 -0.39 4.69 -6.68
C LEU A 50 -0.58 4.64 -5.16
N MET A 51 0.43 5.07 -4.40
CA MET A 51 0.30 5.22 -2.94
C MET A 51 -0.78 6.24 -2.56
N LEU A 52 -0.80 7.43 -3.18
CA LEU A 52 -1.85 8.43 -2.95
C LEU A 52 -3.24 7.90 -3.31
N MET A 53 -3.37 7.17 -4.41
CA MET A 53 -4.62 6.54 -4.82
C MET A 53 -5.09 5.49 -3.79
N THR A 54 -4.15 4.78 -3.15
CA THR A 54 -4.43 3.80 -2.09
C THR A 54 -5.13 4.44 -0.89
N GLU A 55 -4.64 5.58 -0.42
CA GLU A 55 -5.25 6.33 0.69
C GLU A 55 -6.55 7.03 0.31
N THR A 56 -6.55 7.69 -0.85
CA THR A 56 -7.66 8.59 -1.24
C THR A 56 -8.86 7.82 -1.76
N LEU A 57 -8.68 6.92 -2.73
CA LEU A 57 -9.81 6.32 -3.44
C LEU A 57 -10.64 5.38 -2.54
N TYR A 58 -9.97 4.61 -1.68
CA TYR A 58 -10.67 3.75 -0.74
C TYR A 58 -11.45 4.57 0.30
N SER A 59 -10.84 5.62 0.85
CA SER A 59 -11.46 6.52 1.83
C SER A 59 -12.64 7.29 1.23
N LEU A 60 -12.47 7.82 0.01
CA LEU A 60 -13.54 8.49 -0.74
C LEU A 60 -14.71 7.54 -1.01
N ARG A 61 -14.42 6.30 -1.43
CA ARG A 61 -15.47 5.30 -1.63
C ARG A 61 -16.21 4.97 -0.34
N LYS A 62 -15.49 4.84 0.78
CA LYS A 62 -16.09 4.53 2.09
C LYS A 62 -17.00 5.66 2.59
N ARG A 63 -16.67 6.91 2.26
CA ARG A 63 -17.49 8.09 2.58
C ARG A 63 -18.68 8.27 1.61
N SER A 64 -18.54 7.82 0.37
CA SER A 64 -19.62 7.87 -0.62
C SER A 64 -20.74 6.88 -0.27
N ARG A 65 -21.95 7.41 -0.06
CA ARG A 65 -23.17 6.63 0.23
C ARG A 65 -23.87 6.10 -1.03
N GLY A 66 -23.40 6.49 -2.23
CA GLY A 66 -23.98 6.08 -3.50
C GLY A 66 -23.48 4.70 -3.98
N THR A 67 -24.36 3.95 -4.64
CA THR A 67 -24.05 2.63 -5.22
C THR A 67 -23.34 2.70 -6.57
N ALA A 68 -23.31 3.87 -7.22
CA ALA A 68 -22.79 4.07 -8.58
C ALA A 68 -21.31 3.70 -8.75
N LEU A 69 -20.51 3.77 -7.68
CA LEU A 69 -19.08 3.46 -7.73
C LEU A 69 -18.76 1.96 -7.58
N GLY A 70 -19.76 1.07 -7.60
CA GLY A 70 -19.54 -0.38 -7.54
C GLY A 70 -19.30 -0.92 -6.12
N ARG A 71 -18.96 -2.22 -6.04
CA ARG A 71 -18.93 -3.01 -4.79
C ARG A 71 -17.73 -2.66 -3.90
N MET A 72 -17.95 -2.51 -2.59
CA MET A 72 -16.91 -2.21 -1.61
C MET A 72 -15.73 -3.20 -1.63
N SER A 73 -15.99 -4.49 -1.87
CA SER A 73 -14.92 -5.48 -1.96
C SER A 73 -14.00 -5.29 -3.16
N THR A 74 -14.46 -4.65 -4.24
CA THR A 74 -13.63 -4.33 -5.40
C THR A 74 -12.67 -3.19 -5.08
N TRP A 75 -13.15 -2.17 -4.36
CA TRP A 75 -12.29 -1.07 -3.89
C TRP A 75 -11.24 -1.52 -2.89
N LEU A 76 -11.59 -2.48 -2.01
CA LEU A 76 -10.59 -3.05 -1.11
C LEU A 76 -9.54 -3.88 -1.85
N LYS A 77 -9.92 -4.64 -2.88
CA LYS A 77 -8.97 -5.32 -3.79
C LYS A 77 -8.03 -4.32 -4.45
N PHE A 78 -8.59 -3.22 -4.95
CA PHE A 78 -7.83 -2.16 -5.61
C PHE A 78 -6.87 -1.47 -4.63
N HIS A 79 -7.33 -1.16 -3.42
CA HIS A 79 -6.49 -0.63 -2.33
C HIS A 79 -5.31 -1.56 -2.02
N ILE A 80 -5.55 -2.87 -1.87
CA ILE A 80 -4.48 -3.85 -1.62
C ILE A 80 -3.50 -3.89 -2.80
N TYR A 81 -4.00 -3.93 -4.04
CA TYR A 81 -3.14 -3.97 -5.22
C TYR A 81 -2.23 -2.73 -5.33
N MET A 82 -2.81 -1.54 -5.26
CA MET A 82 -2.04 -0.28 -5.34
C MET A 82 -1.12 -0.11 -4.13
N GLY A 83 -1.58 -0.52 -2.94
CA GLY A 83 -0.80 -0.50 -1.70
C GLY A 83 0.34 -1.52 -1.65
N LEU A 84 0.47 -2.39 -2.66
CA LEU A 84 1.64 -3.25 -2.86
C LEU A 84 2.52 -2.73 -3.99
N VAL A 85 1.93 -2.44 -5.15
CA VAL A 85 2.68 -2.03 -6.36
C VAL A 85 3.30 -0.63 -6.18
N GLY A 86 2.57 0.33 -5.61
CA GLY A 86 3.06 1.69 -5.39
C GLY A 86 4.30 1.72 -4.48
N PRO A 87 4.22 1.19 -3.24
CA PRO A 87 5.38 1.07 -2.36
C PRO A 87 6.56 0.32 -2.97
N PHE A 88 6.31 -0.74 -3.74
CA PHE A 88 7.38 -1.48 -4.42
C PHE A 88 8.15 -0.59 -5.42
N MET A 89 7.44 0.19 -6.24
CA MET A 89 8.07 1.14 -7.18
C MET A 89 8.84 2.25 -6.46
N VAL A 90 8.30 2.79 -5.37
CA VAL A 90 8.99 3.82 -4.55
C VAL A 90 10.25 3.25 -3.90
N LEU A 91 10.24 2.00 -3.45
CA LEU A 91 11.44 1.37 -2.90
C LEU A 91 12.53 1.21 -3.98
N LEU A 92 12.17 0.84 -5.21
CA LEU A 92 13.12 0.77 -6.33
C LEU A 92 13.69 2.14 -6.72
N HIS A 93 12.91 3.22 -6.57
CA HIS A 93 13.35 4.59 -6.80
C HIS A 93 14.52 5.01 -5.89
N THR A 94 14.68 4.40 -4.71
CA THR A 94 15.77 4.72 -3.77
C THR A 94 17.17 4.36 -4.27
N SER A 95 17.27 3.56 -5.34
CA SER A 95 18.55 3.03 -5.84
C SER A 95 19.38 2.33 -4.76
N TRP A 96 18.71 1.69 -3.79
CA TRP A 96 19.32 1.04 -2.62
C TRP A 96 20.08 1.98 -1.66
N LYS A 97 19.76 3.28 -1.69
CA LYS A 97 20.34 4.30 -0.80
C LYS A 97 19.31 4.75 0.24
N PHE A 98 19.56 4.42 1.51
CA PHE A 98 18.64 4.70 2.63
C PHE A 98 19.23 5.73 3.58
N ASN A 99 19.23 7.01 3.18
CA ASN A 99 19.84 8.09 3.97
C ASN A 99 18.83 9.20 4.29
N GLY A 100 19.00 9.83 5.46
CA GLY A 100 18.23 10.99 5.90
C GLY A 100 16.71 10.78 5.84
N LEU A 101 15.99 11.83 5.40
CA LEU A 101 14.54 11.79 5.30
C LEU A 101 14.04 10.71 4.33
N ALA A 102 14.71 10.52 3.18
CA ALA A 102 14.33 9.50 2.20
C ALA A 102 14.44 8.07 2.76
N GLY A 103 15.48 7.80 3.57
CA GLY A 103 15.63 6.54 4.29
C GLY A 103 14.52 6.31 5.30
N ALA A 104 14.16 7.34 6.07
CA ALA A 104 13.03 7.26 7.01
C ALA A 104 11.68 7.02 6.30
N THR A 105 11.42 7.70 5.18
CA THR A 105 10.23 7.46 4.34
C THR A 105 10.20 6.02 3.82
N SER A 106 11.35 5.48 3.40
CA SER A 106 11.47 4.10 2.93
C SER A 106 11.17 3.08 4.04
N LEU A 107 11.65 3.34 5.25
CA LEU A 107 11.33 2.49 6.42
C LEU A 107 9.83 2.50 6.73
N LEU A 108 9.21 3.68 6.77
CA LEU A 108 7.75 3.81 6.95
C LEU A 108 6.97 3.10 5.83
N THR A 109 7.49 3.12 4.60
CA THR A 109 6.92 2.42 3.44
C THR A 109 6.93 0.90 3.64
N ILE A 110 8.01 0.33 4.17
CA ILE A 110 8.06 -1.10 4.50
C ILE A 110 7.08 -1.42 5.63
N ILE A 111 7.06 -0.61 6.68
CA ILE A 111 6.19 -0.82 7.85
C ILE A 111 4.71 -0.77 7.46
N ILE A 112 4.27 0.17 6.60
CA ILE A 112 2.86 0.25 6.19
C ILE A 112 2.44 -0.97 5.37
N VAL A 113 3.32 -1.48 4.50
CA VAL A 113 3.04 -2.68 3.69
C VAL A 113 2.88 -3.91 4.59
N LEU A 114 3.82 -4.11 5.52
CA LEU A 114 3.74 -5.21 6.49
C LEU A 114 2.47 -5.11 7.35
N SER A 115 2.15 -3.91 7.82
CA SER A 115 0.91 -3.64 8.56
C SER A 115 -0.34 -3.94 7.72
N GLY A 116 -0.32 -3.64 6.41
CA GLY A 116 -1.39 -3.97 5.47
C GLY A 116 -1.62 -5.49 5.33
N PHE A 117 -0.54 -6.28 5.27
CA PHE A 117 -0.64 -7.75 5.28
C PHE A 117 -1.29 -8.27 6.56
N VAL A 118 -0.95 -7.72 7.72
CA VAL A 118 -1.60 -8.06 9.00
C VAL A 118 -3.11 -7.75 8.93
N GLY A 119 -3.48 -6.57 8.43
CA GLY A 119 -4.88 -6.19 8.27
C GLY A 119 -5.66 -7.15 7.36
N ARG A 120 -5.09 -7.53 6.22
CA ARG A 120 -5.69 -8.52 5.31
C ARG A 120 -5.83 -9.89 5.98
N TYR A 121 -4.79 -10.35 6.68
CA TYR A 121 -4.81 -11.63 7.38
C TYR A 121 -5.97 -11.68 8.38
N VAL A 122 -6.11 -10.66 9.24
CA VAL A 122 -7.22 -10.57 10.19
C VAL A 122 -8.56 -10.51 9.46
N PHE A 123 -8.70 -9.67 8.43
CA PHE A 123 -9.95 -9.48 7.70
C PHE A 123 -10.46 -10.77 7.04
N THR A 124 -9.57 -11.60 6.50
CA THR A 124 -9.95 -12.88 5.85
C THR A 124 -10.33 -13.98 6.85
N ARG A 125 -9.93 -13.85 8.12
CA ARG A 125 -10.22 -14.81 9.20
C ARG A 125 -11.50 -14.51 9.96
N ILE A 126 -12.15 -13.37 9.73
CA ILE A 126 -13.42 -13.03 10.38
C ILE A 126 -14.51 -13.99 9.84
N PRO A 127 -15.05 -14.89 10.68
CA PRO A 127 -16.09 -15.82 10.26
C PRO A 127 -17.32 -15.04 9.81
N ARG A 128 -17.93 -15.45 8.70
CA ARG A 128 -19.25 -14.93 8.32
C ARG A 128 -20.31 -15.86 8.87
N THR A 129 -21.32 -15.26 9.49
CA THR A 129 -22.59 -15.86 9.89
C THR A 129 -23.47 -16.29 8.70
N LEU A 130 -22.90 -16.91 7.67
CA LEU A 130 -23.64 -17.39 6.49
C LEU A 130 -22.98 -18.64 5.91
N ASP A 131 -23.14 -19.77 6.60
CA ASP A 131 -24.02 -20.82 6.08
C ASP A 131 -25.20 -20.88 7.06
N GLY A 132 -26.43 -20.98 6.55
CA GLY A 132 -27.69 -20.85 7.31
C GLY A 132 -27.98 -21.97 8.32
N LEU A 133 -26.97 -22.42 9.04
CA LEU A 133 -27.10 -23.15 10.28
C LEU A 133 -26.84 -22.13 11.38
N GLU A 134 -27.88 -21.84 12.15
CA GLU A 134 -27.82 -21.08 13.38
C GLU A 134 -26.53 -21.45 14.12
N ILE A 135 -25.57 -20.52 14.20
CA ILE A 135 -24.48 -20.70 15.15
C ILE A 135 -25.09 -20.40 16.51
N GLU A 136 -25.68 -21.45 17.07
CA GLU A 136 -26.20 -21.53 18.42
C GLU A 136 -25.02 -21.22 19.36
N GLY A 137 -25.00 -20.01 19.94
CA GLY A 137 -24.09 -19.71 21.04
C GLY A 137 -23.49 -18.30 21.08
N THR A 138 -23.38 -17.81 22.31
CA THR A 138 -22.58 -16.64 22.74
C THR A 138 -21.16 -16.64 22.16
N LEU A 139 -20.57 -17.81 21.94
CA LEU A 139 -19.21 -18.01 21.39
C LEU A 139 -19.02 -17.38 20.00
N SER A 140 -20.04 -17.37 19.14
CA SER A 140 -19.96 -16.75 17.80
C SER A 140 -19.90 -15.23 17.88
N GLN A 141 -20.69 -14.65 18.79
CA GLN A 141 -20.70 -13.20 19.02
C GLN A 141 -19.43 -12.73 19.71
N GLU A 142 -18.89 -13.51 20.66
CA GLU A 142 -17.58 -13.25 21.26
C GLU A 142 -16.47 -13.27 20.20
N ALA A 143 -16.46 -14.25 19.30
CA ALA A 143 -15.48 -14.32 18.21
C ALA A 143 -15.59 -13.11 17.26
N LEU A 144 -16.81 -12.69 16.90
CA LEU A 144 -17.04 -11.49 16.09
C LEU A 144 -16.61 -10.21 16.81
N ASN A 145 -16.89 -10.09 18.11
CA ASN A 145 -16.48 -8.94 18.92
C ASN A 145 -14.96 -8.87 19.06
N ARG A 146 -14.28 -10.00 19.30
CA ARG A 146 -12.81 -10.08 19.30
C ARG A 146 -12.24 -9.68 17.94
N ALA A 147 -12.82 -10.17 16.84
CA ALA A 147 -12.39 -9.79 15.49
C ALA A 147 -12.55 -8.28 15.24
N ARG A 148 -13.67 -7.68 15.66
CA ARG A 148 -13.86 -6.21 15.58
C ARG A 148 -12.86 -5.45 16.45
N GLN A 149 -12.56 -5.95 17.65
CA GLN A 149 -11.58 -5.33 18.55
C GLN A 149 -10.18 -5.37 17.93
N ILE A 150 -9.73 -6.52 17.40
CA ILE A 150 -8.44 -6.64 16.70
C ILE A 150 -8.41 -5.71 15.49
N MET A 151 -9.48 -5.65 14.70
CA MET A 151 -9.57 -4.72 13.57
C MET A 151 -9.50 -3.26 14.04
N SER A 152 -10.14 -2.90 15.15
CA SER A 152 -10.06 -1.56 15.72
C SER A 152 -8.63 -1.20 16.14
N LEU A 153 -7.95 -2.10 16.85
CA LEU A 153 -6.55 -1.94 17.24
C LEU A 153 -5.63 -1.81 16.03
N TRP A 154 -5.85 -2.63 15.00
CA TRP A 154 -5.11 -2.52 13.75
C TRP A 154 -5.31 -1.16 13.09
N HIS A 155 -6.54 -0.63 12.99
CA HIS A 155 -6.76 0.72 12.44
C HIS A 155 -6.06 1.80 13.27
N ALA A 156 -6.06 1.68 14.60
CA ALA A 156 -5.39 2.62 15.50
C ALA A 156 -3.85 2.66 15.30
N VAL A 157 -3.26 1.62 14.74
CA VAL A 157 -1.83 1.53 14.41
C VAL A 157 -1.57 1.87 12.95
N HIS A 158 -2.33 1.27 12.03
CA HIS A 158 -2.13 1.38 10.58
C HIS A 158 -2.34 2.81 10.06
N ILE A 159 -3.39 3.50 10.53
CA ILE A 159 -3.72 4.85 10.05
C ILE A 159 -2.63 5.87 10.44
N PRO A 160 -2.15 5.95 11.70
CA PRO A 160 -1.04 6.84 12.05
C PRO A 160 0.24 6.58 11.26
N ILE A 161 0.56 5.31 10.98
CA ILE A 161 1.72 4.96 10.14
C ILE A 161 1.54 5.53 8.73
N GLY A 162 0.35 5.37 8.14
CA GLY A 162 0.04 5.95 6.83
C GLY A 162 0.17 7.47 6.84
N VAL A 163 -0.41 8.15 7.84
CA VAL A 163 -0.29 9.61 7.99
C VAL A 163 1.17 10.04 8.10
N ALA A 164 1.96 9.40 8.96
CA ALA A 164 3.38 9.71 9.12
C ALA A 164 4.17 9.49 7.82
N LEU A 165 3.87 8.40 7.10
CA LEU A 165 4.45 8.11 5.80
C LEU A 165 4.17 9.21 4.78
N PHE A 166 2.92 9.64 4.63
CA PHE A 166 2.57 10.69 3.66
C PHE A 166 3.14 12.05 4.07
N ILE A 167 3.14 12.40 5.35
CA ILE A 167 3.81 13.62 5.82
C ILE A 167 5.30 13.59 5.46
N SER A 168 5.98 12.48 5.74
CA SER A 168 7.39 12.28 5.40
C SER A 168 7.62 12.34 3.88
N ALA A 169 6.76 11.70 3.08
CA ALA A 169 6.85 11.68 1.63
C ALA A 169 6.62 13.07 1.00
N PHE A 170 5.65 13.85 1.50
CA PHE A 170 5.44 15.23 1.06
C PHE A 170 6.62 16.14 1.45
N ALA A 171 7.17 15.97 2.65
CA ALA A 171 8.37 16.70 3.07
C ALA A 171 9.58 16.34 2.18
N HIS A 172 9.74 15.05 1.84
CA HIS A 172 10.78 14.59 0.92
C HIS A 172 10.60 15.18 -0.48
N LEU A 173 9.38 15.16 -1.03
CA LEU A 173 9.04 15.76 -2.33
C LEU A 173 9.31 17.27 -2.32
N GLY A 174 8.86 17.98 -1.29
CA GLY A 174 9.08 19.42 -1.13
C GLY A 174 10.56 19.77 -1.06
N GLY A 175 11.33 19.01 -0.28
CA GLY A 175 12.79 19.14 -0.22
C GLY A 175 13.43 18.91 -1.59
N ALA A 176 13.08 17.81 -2.26
CA ALA A 176 13.62 17.49 -3.59
C ALA A 176 13.33 18.59 -4.62
N LEU A 177 12.11 19.13 -4.65
CA LEU A 177 11.72 20.24 -5.53
C LEU A 177 12.45 21.53 -5.18
N TYR A 178 12.60 21.83 -3.88
CA TYR A 178 13.32 23.01 -3.41
C TYR A 178 14.79 22.98 -3.86
N TYR A 179 15.50 21.90 -3.59
CA TYR A 179 16.90 21.74 -4.01
C TYR A 179 17.05 21.74 -5.54
N ALA A 180 16.12 21.12 -6.27
CA ALA A 180 16.15 21.08 -7.73
C ALA A 180 15.88 22.43 -8.40
N THR A 181 15.18 23.35 -7.74
CA THR A 181 14.73 24.63 -8.30
C THR A 181 15.60 25.81 -7.86
N PHE A 182 15.98 25.86 -6.58
CA PHE A 182 16.59 27.06 -5.97
C PHE A 182 18.08 26.91 -5.63
N LEU A 183 18.61 25.68 -5.62
CA LEU A 183 20.00 25.41 -5.27
C LEU A 183 20.79 24.77 -6.43
N LYS A 184 20.28 24.93 -7.66
CA LYS A 184 21.04 24.70 -8.90
C LYS A 184 21.90 25.90 -9.25
#